data_AF-A0A1G2VZ55-F1
#
_entry.id   AF-A0A1G2VZ55-F1
#
_cell.length_a   1.000
_cell.length_b   1.000
_cell.length_c   1.000
_cell.angle_alpha   90.00
_cell.angle_beta   90.00
_cell.angle_gamma   90.00
#
_symmetry.space_group_name_H-M   'P 1'
#
loop_
_entity.id
_entity.type
_entity.pdbx_description
1 polymer ?
#
loop_
_entity_poly.entity_id
_entity_poly.type
_entity_poly.pdbx_seq_one_letter_code
_entity_poly.pdbx_strand_id
1 'polypeptide(L)'
;MALLIAGAAGISVDTLKIDDLLEGVPTVTGGTAFTLQDGDWLEEFQGQFTYAGGELSGGTVTGWKESFKGQVVFEVSGFSVPVSTFVGWVETNDNEAARSTILGGADTITGSAAADVMRGYAGDDIIRGGEGTNYLRGDEGNDSIVGGTGFDDINGNMGNDTCVSGGGDDWVVGGRDNDSLAGGAGQNLVYGNLGADTCEGGDGNDVVRGGQDNDLINGGGGADYVSGDKGSDTVTGGAGADIFHTFGDAGVDRVTDFSLAEGDRVQVDPGTQYTVSQVGADTVISMTGGGQMTLVGVQMSSLTAGWIFGA
;
A
#
# COMPACT_ATOMS: atom_id res chain seq x y z
N MET A 1 -10.99 -31.50 7.31
CA MET A 1 -9.59 -31.73 6.87
C MET A 1 -9.31 -31.13 5.49
N ALA A 2 -9.51 -29.82 5.39
CA ALA A 2 -8.77 -28.97 4.48
C ALA A 2 -8.42 -27.71 5.26
N LEU A 3 -7.66 -27.93 6.36
CA LEU A 3 -7.00 -26.95 7.21
C LEU A 3 -6.68 -25.71 6.37
N LEU A 4 -7.11 -24.53 6.82
CA LEU A 4 -6.36 -23.31 6.54
C LEU A 4 -4.89 -23.66 6.83
N ILE A 5 -4.09 -23.83 5.79
CA ILE A 5 -2.65 -23.90 5.96
C ILE A 5 -2.24 -22.44 6.19
N ALA A 6 -2.48 -21.90 7.39
CA ALA A 6 -1.37 -21.20 8.03
C ALA A 6 -0.41 -22.31 8.48
N GLY A 7 0.31 -22.84 7.49
CA GLY A 7 1.64 -23.34 7.77
C GLY A 7 2.48 -22.15 8.22
N ALA A 8 3.77 -22.33 8.41
CA ALA A 8 4.69 -21.21 8.66
C ALA A 8 4.82 -20.22 7.45
N ALA A 9 3.76 -19.97 6.67
CA ALA A 9 3.71 -19.36 5.36
C ALA A 9 2.65 -18.25 5.21
N GLY A 10 2.01 -17.81 6.30
CA GLY A 10 1.01 -16.73 6.35
C GLY A 10 -0.39 -17.12 5.83
N ILE A 11 -1.25 -16.13 5.63
CA ILE A 11 -2.68 -16.23 5.30
C ILE A 11 -2.99 -15.67 3.92
N SER A 12 -4.05 -16.18 3.29
CA SER A 12 -4.66 -15.54 2.14
C SER A 12 -6.17 -15.39 2.34
N VAL A 13 -6.65 -14.15 2.41
CA VAL A 13 -8.09 -13.86 2.60
C VAL A 13 -8.95 -14.39 1.44
N ASP A 14 -8.35 -14.53 0.24
CA ASP A 14 -9.02 -15.08 -0.94
C ASP A 14 -9.27 -16.60 -0.83
N THR A 15 -8.52 -17.29 0.04
CA THR A 15 -8.63 -18.73 0.27
C THR A 15 -9.34 -19.08 1.57
N LEU A 16 -9.92 -18.07 2.21
CA LEU A 16 -10.57 -18.18 3.50
C LEU A 16 -11.77 -19.14 3.42
N LYS A 17 -11.83 -20.04 4.39
CA LYS A 17 -12.79 -21.14 4.46
C LYS A 17 -13.56 -21.10 5.76
N ILE A 18 -14.86 -21.30 5.64
CA ILE A 18 -15.83 -21.28 6.73
C ILE A 18 -16.26 -22.70 7.12
N ASP A 19 -16.02 -23.71 6.27
CA ASP A 19 -16.26 -25.11 6.62
C ASP A 19 -15.38 -25.61 7.78
N ASP A 20 -14.24 -24.97 8.03
CA ASP A 20 -13.38 -25.30 9.18
C ASP A 20 -13.99 -24.81 10.52
N LEU A 21 -15.02 -23.94 10.50
CA LEU A 21 -15.68 -23.40 11.71
C LEU A 21 -16.59 -24.41 12.47
N LEU A 22 -16.73 -25.65 11.98
CA LEU A 22 -17.48 -26.70 12.68
C LEU A 22 -16.61 -27.84 13.23
N GLU A 23 -15.28 -27.76 13.15
CA GLU A 23 -14.39 -28.78 13.70
C GLU A 23 -14.17 -28.63 15.25
N GLY A 24 -14.71 -27.57 15.88
CA GLY A 24 -14.56 -27.27 17.32
C GLY A 24 -15.84 -27.27 18.19
N VAL A 25 -15.67 -27.36 19.52
CA VAL A 25 -16.80 -27.19 20.47
C VAL A 25 -16.93 -25.72 20.86
N PRO A 26 -18.06 -25.04 20.56
CA PRO A 26 -18.25 -23.64 20.89
C PRO A 26 -18.20 -23.42 22.40
N THR A 27 -17.24 -22.60 22.82
CA THR A 27 -17.14 -22.11 24.19
C THR A 27 -17.53 -20.64 24.19
N VAL A 28 -18.58 -20.30 24.92
CA VAL A 28 -19.07 -18.93 24.98
C VAL A 28 -18.44 -18.22 26.17
N THR A 29 -17.66 -17.19 25.85
CA THR A 29 -16.94 -16.38 26.82
C THR A 29 -17.74 -15.10 27.06
N GLY A 30 -18.88 -15.23 27.75
CA GLY A 30 -19.81 -14.13 28.01
C GLY A 30 -20.77 -13.83 26.85
N GLY A 31 -21.50 -12.71 26.92
CA GLY A 31 -22.55 -12.37 25.93
C GLY A 31 -22.04 -11.71 24.64
N THR A 32 -20.73 -11.56 24.48
CA THR A 32 -20.12 -10.73 23.42
C THR A 32 -19.06 -11.44 22.59
N ALA A 33 -18.65 -12.65 22.98
CA ALA A 33 -17.65 -13.44 22.27
C ALA A 33 -17.93 -14.94 22.40
N PHE A 34 -17.71 -15.68 21.33
CA PHE A 34 -17.62 -17.14 21.36
C PHE A 34 -16.33 -17.59 20.69
N THR A 35 -15.80 -18.72 21.15
CA THR A 35 -14.60 -19.31 20.60
C THR A 35 -14.86 -20.73 20.12
N LEU A 36 -14.15 -21.11 19.07
CA LEU A 36 -14.04 -22.46 18.56
C LEU A 36 -12.57 -22.88 18.69
N GLN A 37 -12.32 -24.11 19.12
CA GLN A 37 -10.97 -24.63 19.30
C GLN A 37 -10.88 -25.97 18.60
N ASP A 38 -9.93 -26.08 17.68
CA ASP A 38 -9.51 -27.34 17.07
C ASP A 38 -7.98 -27.50 17.17
N GLY A 39 -7.54 -28.42 18.02
CA GLY A 39 -6.12 -28.64 18.28
C GLY A 39 -5.41 -27.37 18.74
N ASP A 40 -4.44 -26.89 17.94
CA ASP A 40 -3.67 -25.66 18.20
C ASP A 40 -4.34 -24.38 17.66
N TRP A 41 -5.45 -24.51 16.94
CA TRP A 41 -6.20 -23.41 16.35
C TRP A 41 -7.32 -22.94 17.27
N LEU A 42 -7.47 -21.62 17.35
CA LEU A 42 -8.49 -20.92 18.11
C LEU A 42 -9.12 -19.85 17.22
N GLU A 43 -10.40 -20.01 16.91
CA GLU A 43 -11.21 -18.97 16.28
C GLU A 43 -12.01 -18.24 17.36
N GLU A 44 -11.96 -16.92 17.37
CA GLU A 44 -12.73 -16.05 18.25
C GLU A 44 -13.63 -15.16 17.41
N PHE A 45 -14.93 -15.22 17.67
CA PHE A 45 -15.93 -14.37 17.03
C PHE A 45 -16.48 -13.38 18.06
N GLN A 46 -16.54 -12.11 17.66
CA GLN A 46 -17.07 -11.02 18.46
C GLN A 46 -18.44 -10.59 17.95
N GLY A 47 -19.30 -10.09 18.83
CA GLY A 47 -20.60 -9.59 18.43
C GLY A 47 -21.59 -9.43 19.57
N GLN A 48 -22.87 -9.53 19.24
CA GLN A 48 -23.99 -9.58 20.18
C GLN A 48 -24.84 -10.79 19.82
N PHE A 49 -24.92 -11.78 20.70
CA PHE A 49 -25.68 -13.00 20.41
C PHE A 49 -26.06 -13.75 21.68
N THR A 50 -26.96 -14.71 21.51
CA THR A 50 -27.39 -15.62 22.57
C THR A 50 -26.85 -17.01 22.28
N TYR A 51 -26.24 -17.64 23.27
CA TYR A 51 -25.91 -19.06 23.23
C TYR A 51 -26.68 -19.82 24.29
N ALA A 52 -27.62 -20.64 23.85
CA ALA A 52 -28.49 -21.41 24.72
C ALA A 52 -28.75 -22.78 24.08
N GLY A 53 -28.73 -23.84 24.90
CA GLY A 53 -29.03 -25.19 24.41
C GLY A 53 -28.02 -25.75 23.39
N GLY A 54 -26.83 -25.17 23.27
CA GLY A 54 -25.83 -25.56 22.26
C GLY A 54 -25.96 -24.81 20.93
N GLU A 55 -26.90 -23.87 20.82
CA GLU A 55 -27.16 -23.13 19.58
C GLU A 55 -26.81 -21.65 19.74
N LEU A 56 -26.15 -21.10 18.71
CA LEU A 56 -25.90 -19.67 18.57
C LEU A 56 -27.09 -19.02 17.84
N SER A 57 -27.70 -17.99 18.44
CA SER A 57 -28.88 -17.34 17.87
C SER A 57 -28.99 -15.87 18.26
N GLY A 58 -29.72 -15.11 17.42
CA GLY A 58 -30.02 -13.70 17.65
C GLY A 58 -28.82 -12.76 17.52
N GLY A 59 -29.09 -11.51 17.16
CA GLY A 59 -28.09 -10.46 17.03
C GLY A 59 -27.11 -10.68 15.86
N THR A 60 -25.87 -10.22 16.01
CA THR A 60 -24.87 -10.09 14.93
C THR A 60 -23.48 -10.54 15.37
N VAL A 61 -22.69 -11.00 14.39
CA VAL A 61 -21.24 -11.17 14.45
C VAL A 61 -20.61 -9.93 13.81
N THR A 62 -19.60 -9.37 14.45
CA THR A 62 -18.95 -8.09 14.07
C THR A 62 -17.43 -8.15 14.04
N GLY A 63 -16.85 -9.29 14.38
CA GLY A 63 -15.42 -9.49 14.34
C GLY A 63 -15.08 -10.97 14.33
N TRP A 64 -13.97 -11.29 13.71
CA TRP A 64 -13.41 -12.62 13.66
C TRP A 64 -11.89 -12.53 13.78
N LYS A 65 -11.35 -13.26 14.74
CA LYS A 65 -9.91 -13.39 14.98
C LYS A 65 -9.55 -14.86 14.97
N GLU A 66 -8.47 -15.20 14.29
CA GLU A 66 -7.92 -16.55 14.23
C GLU A 66 -6.54 -16.56 14.87
N SER A 67 -6.24 -17.61 15.63
CA SER A 67 -4.96 -17.78 16.29
C SER A 67 -4.45 -19.21 16.18
N PHE A 68 -3.15 -19.36 15.91
CA PHE A 68 -2.46 -20.64 15.90
C PHE A 68 -1.40 -20.66 17.00
N LYS A 69 -1.47 -21.64 17.91
CA LYS A 69 -0.55 -21.77 19.07
C LYS A 69 -0.48 -20.48 19.93
N GLY A 70 -1.59 -19.74 19.99
CA GLY A 70 -1.71 -18.48 20.74
C GLY A 70 -1.13 -17.25 20.04
N GLN A 71 -0.62 -17.37 18.81
CA GLN A 71 -0.28 -16.22 17.97
C GLN A 71 -1.48 -15.87 17.11
N VAL A 72 -1.87 -14.58 17.08
CA VAL A 72 -2.88 -14.09 16.13
C VAL A 72 -2.30 -14.22 14.74
N VAL A 73 -3.06 -14.86 13.86
CA VAL A 73 -2.69 -15.00 12.45
C VAL A 73 -3.58 -14.11 11.58
N PHE A 74 -4.86 -13.97 11.93
CA PHE A 74 -5.81 -13.15 11.19
C PHE A 74 -6.74 -12.42 12.16
N GLU A 75 -7.07 -11.17 11.85
CA GLU A 75 -8.17 -10.46 12.50
C GLU A 75 -8.91 -9.59 11.49
N VAL A 76 -10.22 -9.72 11.44
CA VAL A 76 -11.12 -8.86 10.67
C VAL A 76 -12.24 -8.33 11.56
N SER A 77 -12.55 -7.05 11.39
CA SER A 77 -13.69 -6.36 12.03
C SER A 77 -14.22 -5.28 11.09
N GLY A 78 -15.37 -4.67 11.40
CA GLY A 78 -16.01 -3.64 10.56
C GLY A 78 -17.32 -4.12 9.94
N PHE A 79 -17.38 -5.41 9.59
CA PHE A 79 -18.62 -6.06 9.19
C PHE A 79 -19.67 -6.16 10.32
N SER A 80 -20.93 -6.39 9.92
CA SER A 80 -22.03 -6.68 10.83
C SER A 80 -23.00 -7.67 10.19
N VAL A 81 -22.81 -8.95 10.51
CA VAL A 81 -23.57 -10.07 9.91
C VAL A 81 -24.56 -10.64 10.93
N PRO A 82 -25.86 -10.80 10.59
CA PRO A 82 -26.79 -11.51 11.46
C PRO A 82 -26.32 -12.94 11.74
N VAL A 83 -26.40 -13.38 13.00
CA VAL A 83 -26.01 -14.75 13.39
C VAL A 83 -26.71 -15.80 12.53
N SER A 84 -27.98 -15.61 12.19
CA SER A 84 -28.73 -16.53 11.33
C SER A 84 -28.12 -16.69 9.93
N THR A 85 -27.54 -15.61 9.40
CA THR A 85 -26.87 -15.62 8.10
C THR A 85 -25.53 -16.34 8.20
N PHE A 86 -24.74 -16.00 9.22
CA PHE A 86 -23.46 -16.63 9.49
C PHE A 86 -23.59 -18.15 9.68
N VAL A 87 -24.51 -18.60 10.53
CA VAL A 87 -24.82 -20.02 10.74
C VAL A 87 -25.28 -20.67 9.43
N GLY A 88 -26.08 -19.98 8.63
CA GLY A 88 -26.50 -20.47 7.32
C GLY A 88 -25.33 -20.76 6.38
N TRP A 89 -24.34 -19.87 6.28
CA TRP A 89 -23.14 -20.10 5.47
C TRP A 89 -22.32 -21.29 5.96
N VAL A 90 -22.17 -21.42 7.27
CA VAL A 90 -21.47 -22.54 7.89
C VAL A 90 -22.16 -23.87 7.57
N GLU A 91 -23.49 -23.94 7.67
CA GLU A 91 -24.27 -25.14 7.36
C GLU A 91 -24.21 -25.52 5.87
N THR A 92 -24.15 -24.53 4.97
CA THR A 92 -24.13 -24.77 3.52
C THR A 92 -22.74 -24.79 2.90
N ASN A 93 -21.68 -24.54 3.67
CA ASN A 93 -20.32 -24.31 3.19
C ASN A 93 -20.25 -23.22 2.10
N ASP A 94 -20.89 -22.08 2.35
CA ASP A 94 -20.94 -20.95 1.40
C ASP A 94 -19.82 -19.93 1.69
N ASN A 95 -18.59 -20.34 1.39
CA ASN A 95 -17.38 -19.51 1.57
C ASN A 95 -17.44 -18.22 0.75
N GLU A 96 -18.09 -18.25 -0.41
CA GLU A 96 -18.19 -17.11 -1.31
C GLU A 96 -19.06 -16.01 -0.74
N ALA A 97 -20.30 -16.36 -0.33
CA ALA A 97 -21.22 -15.39 0.22
C ALA A 97 -20.68 -14.77 1.51
N ALA A 98 -20.01 -15.57 2.32
CA ALA A 98 -19.45 -15.07 3.56
C ALA A 98 -18.26 -14.13 3.34
N ARG A 99 -17.29 -14.50 2.48
CA ARG A 99 -16.16 -13.62 2.15
C ARG A 99 -16.66 -12.30 1.57
N SER A 100 -17.58 -12.36 0.61
CA SER A 100 -18.19 -11.19 -0.03
C SER A 100 -18.93 -10.28 0.95
N THR A 101 -19.37 -10.78 2.11
CA THR A 101 -20.11 -9.97 3.09
C THR A 101 -19.23 -9.50 4.25
N ILE A 102 -18.26 -10.33 4.66
CA ILE A 102 -17.34 -10.03 5.76
C ILE A 102 -16.27 -9.03 5.34
N LEU A 103 -15.90 -9.02 4.06
CA LEU A 103 -14.88 -8.14 3.47
C LEU A 103 -15.50 -7.20 2.43
N GLY A 104 -16.81 -6.94 2.50
CA GLY A 104 -17.54 -6.22 1.45
C GLY A 104 -17.89 -4.78 1.80
N GLY A 105 -17.40 -4.29 2.94
CA GLY A 105 -17.64 -2.93 3.40
C GLY A 105 -16.36 -2.32 3.95
N ALA A 106 -16.48 -1.26 4.74
CA ALA A 106 -15.34 -0.68 5.43
C ALA A 106 -14.90 -1.61 6.57
N ASP A 107 -13.79 -2.31 6.36
CA ASP A 107 -13.27 -3.35 7.23
C ASP A 107 -11.89 -2.97 7.79
N THR A 108 -11.52 -3.59 8.90
CA THR A 108 -10.17 -3.55 9.45
C THR A 108 -9.62 -4.94 9.44
N ILE A 109 -8.59 -5.15 8.62
CA ILE A 109 -7.93 -6.43 8.36
C ILE A 109 -6.50 -6.36 8.91
N THR A 110 -6.14 -7.31 9.77
CA THR A 110 -4.80 -7.43 10.33
C THR A 110 -4.25 -8.81 10.04
N GLY A 111 -3.07 -8.85 9.42
CA GLY A 111 -2.31 -10.06 9.11
C GLY A 111 -1.52 -10.59 10.30
N SER A 112 -0.60 -11.48 9.97
CA SER A 112 0.23 -12.25 10.86
C SER A 112 1.66 -11.69 10.92
N ALA A 113 2.60 -12.49 11.44
CA ALA A 113 4.03 -12.22 11.36
C ALA A 113 4.71 -12.98 10.19
N ALA A 114 3.91 -13.53 9.28
CA ALA A 114 4.36 -14.30 8.13
C ALA A 114 3.85 -13.65 6.83
N ALA A 115 4.25 -14.19 5.68
CA ALA A 115 3.88 -13.64 4.38
C ALA A 115 2.37 -13.74 4.10
N ASP A 116 1.65 -12.64 4.11
CA ASP A 116 0.20 -12.62 3.95
C ASP A 116 -0.27 -12.10 2.57
N VAL A 117 -1.46 -12.52 2.15
CA VAL A 117 -2.16 -12.06 0.94
C VAL A 117 -3.51 -11.49 1.37
N MET A 118 -3.65 -10.17 1.35
CA MET A 118 -4.80 -9.44 1.86
C MET A 118 -5.42 -8.53 0.80
N ARG A 119 -6.74 -8.41 0.86
CA ARG A 119 -7.57 -7.66 -0.07
C ARG A 119 -8.72 -7.01 0.70
N GLY A 120 -8.90 -5.70 0.54
CA GLY A 120 -10.00 -4.92 1.12
C GLY A 120 -11.33 -5.12 0.39
N TYR A 121 -11.26 -5.30 -0.93
CA TYR A 121 -12.40 -5.41 -1.84
C TYR A 121 -13.17 -4.10 -2.01
N ALA A 122 -14.22 -3.84 -1.22
CA ALA A 122 -15.08 -2.69 -1.43
C ALA A 122 -15.38 -2.03 -0.10
N GLY A 123 -15.14 -0.72 -0.01
CA GLY A 123 -15.28 0.04 1.23
C GLY A 123 -13.97 0.75 1.55
N ASP A 124 -14.03 1.69 2.50
CA ASP A 124 -12.81 2.36 2.97
C ASP A 124 -12.16 1.45 4.04
N ASP A 125 -11.16 0.68 3.66
CA ASP A 125 -10.55 -0.37 4.48
C ASP A 125 -9.32 0.10 5.24
N ILE A 126 -9.01 -0.61 6.34
CA ILE A 126 -7.73 -0.50 7.04
C ILE A 126 -7.04 -1.86 6.98
N ILE A 127 -5.92 -1.95 6.27
CA ILE A 127 -5.15 -3.19 6.11
C ILE A 127 -3.79 -3.05 6.80
N ARG A 128 -3.44 -4.03 7.64
CA ARG A 128 -2.14 -4.11 8.32
C ARG A 128 -1.45 -5.43 8.01
N GLY A 129 -0.37 -5.39 7.22
CA GLY A 129 0.47 -6.51 6.83
C GLY A 129 1.10 -7.23 8.02
N GLY A 130 1.87 -6.49 8.82
CA GLY A 130 2.60 -7.05 9.96
C GLY A 130 4.06 -7.30 9.61
N GLU A 131 4.58 -8.48 9.96
CA GLU A 131 5.93 -8.86 9.52
C GLU A 131 5.84 -9.79 8.31
N GLY A 132 6.94 -10.00 7.61
CA GLY A 132 7.01 -10.95 6.50
C GLY A 132 6.84 -10.28 5.15
N THR A 133 6.60 -11.09 4.12
CA THR A 133 6.45 -10.56 2.76
C THR A 133 4.99 -10.54 2.38
N ASN A 134 4.38 -9.35 2.36
CA ASN A 134 2.94 -9.25 2.19
C ASN A 134 2.55 -8.80 0.78
N TYR A 135 1.38 -9.26 0.34
CA TYR A 135 0.70 -8.81 -0.86
C TYR A 135 -0.61 -8.15 -0.45
N LEU A 136 -0.66 -6.82 -0.48
CA LEU A 136 -1.74 -6.01 0.08
C LEU A 136 -2.46 -5.25 -1.01
N ARG A 137 -3.79 -5.40 -1.11
CA ARG A 137 -4.64 -4.72 -2.09
C ARG A 137 -5.79 -3.99 -1.39
N GLY A 138 -5.93 -2.69 -1.62
CA GLY A 138 -7.09 -1.91 -1.17
C GLY A 138 -8.35 -2.30 -1.95
N ASP A 139 -8.27 -2.10 -3.27
CA ASP A 139 -9.33 -2.31 -4.27
C ASP A 139 -10.25 -1.09 -4.44
N GLU A 140 -11.54 -1.17 -4.10
CA GLU A 140 -12.47 -0.04 -4.24
C GLU A 140 -12.67 0.66 -2.90
N GLY A 141 -12.30 1.94 -2.80
CA GLY A 141 -12.50 2.73 -1.59
C GLY A 141 -11.30 3.61 -1.28
N ASN A 142 -11.37 4.40 -0.22
CA ASN A 142 -10.21 5.16 0.25
C ASN A 142 -9.56 4.36 1.38
N ASP A 143 -8.54 3.60 1.03
CA ASP A 143 -7.96 2.59 1.91
C ASP A 143 -6.76 3.13 2.69
N SER A 144 -6.55 2.58 3.88
CA SER A 144 -5.35 2.82 4.68
C SER A 144 -4.57 1.52 4.83
N ILE A 145 -3.44 1.43 4.12
CA ILE A 145 -2.63 0.21 4.05
C ILE A 145 -1.28 0.44 4.73
N VAL A 146 -0.94 -0.43 5.67
CA VAL A 146 0.39 -0.46 6.31
C VAL A 146 1.02 -1.83 6.08
N GLY A 147 2.19 -1.86 5.43
CA GLY A 147 2.96 -3.09 5.17
C GLY A 147 3.53 -3.69 6.45
N GLY A 148 4.45 -2.94 7.09
CA GLY A 148 5.11 -3.31 8.32
C GLY A 148 6.59 -3.59 8.10
N THR A 149 7.07 -4.81 8.29
CA THR A 149 8.47 -5.16 8.04
C THR A 149 8.63 -6.35 7.11
N GLY A 150 9.65 -6.33 6.26
CA GLY A 150 9.86 -7.33 5.21
C GLY A 150 9.51 -6.73 3.86
N PHE A 151 9.70 -7.48 2.77
CA PHE A 151 9.33 -6.99 1.43
C PHE A 151 7.81 -6.98 1.27
N ASP A 152 7.19 -5.83 1.10
CA ASP A 152 5.75 -5.69 0.87
C ASP A 152 5.43 -5.22 -0.55
N ASP A 153 4.45 -5.88 -1.19
CA ASP A 153 3.83 -5.46 -2.45
C ASP A 153 2.46 -4.87 -2.13
N ILE A 154 2.36 -3.54 -2.19
CA ILE A 154 1.17 -2.75 -1.84
C ILE A 154 0.60 -2.09 -3.09
N ASN A 155 -0.72 -2.19 -3.27
CA ASN A 155 -1.43 -1.44 -4.30
C ASN A 155 -2.80 -0.98 -3.78
N GLY A 156 -3.03 0.33 -3.74
CA GLY A 156 -4.29 0.94 -3.31
C GLY A 156 -5.45 0.62 -4.26
N ASN A 157 -5.20 0.74 -5.57
CA ASN A 157 -6.11 0.57 -6.70
C ASN A 157 -7.05 1.74 -6.98
N MET A 158 -8.27 1.80 -6.45
CA MET A 158 -9.27 2.82 -6.79
C MET A 158 -9.71 3.58 -5.56
N GLY A 159 -9.41 4.88 -5.53
CA GLY A 159 -9.83 5.79 -4.48
C GLY A 159 -8.64 6.57 -3.97
N ASN A 160 -8.83 7.46 -2.98
CA ASN A 160 -7.71 8.25 -2.45
C ASN A 160 -7.07 7.47 -1.31
N ASP A 161 -6.07 6.66 -1.64
CA ASP A 161 -5.47 5.70 -0.73
C ASP A 161 -4.33 6.30 0.08
N THR A 162 -4.10 5.77 1.27
CA THR A 162 -2.94 6.07 2.12
C THR A 162 -2.15 4.81 2.38
N CYS A 163 -0.97 4.70 1.77
CA CYS A 163 -0.11 3.53 1.84
C CYS A 163 1.22 3.85 2.50
N VAL A 164 1.60 3.07 3.52
CA VAL A 164 2.91 3.15 4.18
C VAL A 164 3.52 1.75 4.22
N SER A 165 4.57 1.47 3.46
CA SER A 165 5.12 0.11 3.43
C SER A 165 5.91 -0.24 4.68
N GLY A 166 6.68 0.71 5.24
CA GLY A 166 7.36 0.51 6.52
C GLY A 166 8.84 0.20 6.34
N GLY A 167 9.31 -0.98 6.70
CA GLY A 167 10.71 -1.35 6.59
C GLY A 167 10.91 -2.56 5.68
N GLY A 168 11.70 -2.43 4.63
CA GLY A 168 11.79 -3.43 3.58
C GLY A 168 12.22 -2.78 2.27
N ASP A 169 12.57 -3.58 1.28
CA ASP A 169 12.79 -3.06 -0.07
C ASP A 169 11.45 -3.13 -0.82
N ASP A 170 10.50 -2.23 -0.56
CA ASP A 170 9.08 -2.44 -0.85
C ASP A 170 8.62 -1.95 -2.23
N TRP A 171 7.48 -2.45 -2.70
CA TRP A 171 6.76 -1.92 -3.85
C TRP A 171 5.44 -1.30 -3.42
N VAL A 172 5.26 -0.02 -3.67
CA VAL A 172 4.06 0.75 -3.30
C VAL A 172 3.49 1.42 -4.53
N VAL A 173 2.25 1.06 -4.89
CA VAL A 173 1.51 1.66 -5.99
C VAL A 173 0.22 2.29 -5.45
N GLY A 174 -0.06 3.54 -5.82
CA GLY A 174 -1.31 4.21 -5.45
C GLY A 174 -2.47 3.64 -6.25
N GLY A 175 -2.49 3.93 -7.54
CA GLY A 175 -3.47 3.35 -8.46
C GLY A 175 -4.20 4.44 -9.25
N ARG A 176 -5.40 4.79 -8.82
CA ARG A 176 -6.25 5.82 -9.41
C ARG A 176 -6.69 6.76 -8.31
N ASP A 177 -6.88 8.01 -8.69
CA ASP A 177 -7.28 9.10 -7.80
C ASP A 177 -6.07 9.55 -6.96
N ASN A 178 -6.25 10.41 -5.95
CA ASN A 178 -5.12 11.12 -5.36
C ASN A 178 -4.60 10.37 -4.14
N ASP A 179 -3.45 9.75 -4.28
CA ASP A 179 -2.88 8.85 -3.28
C ASP A 179 -1.80 9.51 -2.43
N SER A 180 -1.62 8.99 -1.21
CA SER A 180 -0.55 9.36 -0.30
C SER A 180 0.32 8.13 0.00
N LEU A 181 1.52 8.09 -0.55
CA LEU A 181 2.39 6.92 -0.56
C LEU A 181 3.72 7.19 0.15
N ALA A 182 4.15 6.28 1.02
CA ALA A 182 5.45 6.31 1.68
C ALA A 182 6.14 4.93 1.65
N GLY A 183 7.35 4.87 1.09
CA GLY A 183 8.20 3.68 1.03
C GLY A 183 8.92 3.37 2.35
N GLY A 184 9.15 4.36 3.21
CA GLY A 184 9.76 4.12 4.52
C GLY A 184 11.24 3.77 4.43
N ALA A 185 11.69 2.68 5.04
CA ALA A 185 13.12 2.34 5.13
C ALA A 185 13.47 1.15 4.24
N GLY A 186 14.50 1.29 3.40
CA GLY A 186 14.98 0.29 2.45
C GLY A 186 14.96 0.84 1.02
N GLN A 187 15.26 0.02 0.02
CA GLN A 187 15.25 0.45 -1.38
C GLN A 187 13.87 0.17 -1.98
N ASN A 188 13.04 1.20 -2.07
CA ASN A 188 11.64 1.10 -2.42
C ASN A 188 11.38 1.50 -3.88
N LEU A 189 10.30 0.96 -4.43
CA LEU A 189 9.63 1.49 -5.60
C LEU A 189 8.32 2.12 -5.14
N VAL A 190 8.17 3.42 -5.34
CA VAL A 190 6.94 4.16 -5.03
C VAL A 190 6.40 4.76 -6.33
N TYR A 191 5.16 4.43 -6.69
CA TYR A 191 4.54 4.87 -7.95
C TYR A 191 3.08 5.31 -7.75
N GLY A 192 2.80 6.60 -7.91
CA GLY A 192 1.45 7.19 -7.77
C GLY A 192 0.46 6.67 -8.81
N ASN A 193 0.89 6.67 -10.07
CA ASN A 193 0.19 6.18 -11.27
C ASN A 193 -0.81 7.17 -11.88
N LEU A 194 -2.05 7.29 -11.40
CA LEU A 194 -3.06 8.20 -11.97
C LEU A 194 -3.66 9.07 -10.88
N GLY A 195 -3.46 10.38 -10.94
CA GLY A 195 -4.04 11.31 -9.97
C GLY A 195 -2.99 12.29 -9.48
N ALA A 196 -3.39 13.27 -8.66
CA ALA A 196 -2.43 14.19 -8.08
C ALA A 196 -1.88 13.60 -6.78
N ASP A 197 -0.79 12.85 -6.89
CA ASP A 197 -0.28 11.99 -5.83
C ASP A 197 0.75 12.69 -4.95
N THR A 198 0.89 12.22 -3.71
CA THR A 198 2.01 12.55 -2.82
C THR A 198 2.84 11.30 -2.60
N CYS A 199 4.09 11.29 -3.10
CA CYS A 199 4.97 10.13 -3.08
C CYS A 199 6.27 10.43 -2.30
N GLU A 200 6.57 9.63 -1.29
CA GLU A 200 7.81 9.70 -0.50
C GLU A 200 8.57 8.37 -0.57
N GLY A 201 9.83 8.38 -1.01
CA GLY A 201 10.70 7.20 -1.03
C GLY A 201 11.10 6.77 0.38
N GLY A 202 11.73 7.70 1.11
CA GLY A 202 12.09 7.52 2.52
C GLY A 202 13.61 7.34 2.71
N ASP A 203 14.04 6.45 3.59
CA ASP A 203 15.46 6.12 3.77
C ASP A 203 15.85 5.00 2.80
N GLY A 204 16.87 5.18 1.98
CA GLY A 204 17.38 4.17 1.05
C GLY A 204 17.58 4.74 -0.35
N ASN A 205 17.98 3.90 -1.30
CA ASN A 205 18.07 4.34 -2.70
C ASN A 205 16.76 3.95 -3.38
N ASP A 206 15.87 4.91 -3.54
CA ASP A 206 14.50 4.68 -3.95
C ASP A 206 14.28 4.97 -5.45
N VAL A 207 13.21 4.39 -5.99
CA VAL A 207 12.64 4.77 -7.28
C VAL A 207 11.27 5.38 -7.00
N VAL A 208 11.16 6.71 -7.11
CA VAL A 208 9.91 7.43 -6.83
C VAL A 208 9.37 8.05 -8.11
N ARG A 209 8.14 7.67 -8.48
CA ARG A 209 7.48 8.13 -9.70
C ARG A 209 6.09 8.67 -9.38
N GLY A 210 5.77 9.86 -9.87
CA GLY A 210 4.45 10.49 -9.72
C GLY A 210 3.42 9.76 -10.56
N GLY A 211 3.47 9.97 -11.88
CA GLY A 211 2.65 9.24 -12.83
C GLY A 211 1.98 10.17 -13.81
N GLN A 212 0.67 10.33 -13.70
CA GLN A 212 -0.10 11.30 -14.48
C GLN A 212 -0.75 12.30 -13.54
N ASP A 213 -0.90 13.53 -14.02
CA ASP A 213 -1.38 14.70 -13.27
C ASP A 213 -0.27 15.34 -12.43
N ASN A 214 -0.59 16.21 -11.48
CA ASN A 214 0.41 17.06 -10.84
C ASN A 214 0.78 16.51 -9.47
N ASP A 215 1.98 15.96 -9.37
CA ASP A 215 2.43 15.19 -8.21
C ASP A 215 3.35 15.99 -7.29
N LEU A 216 3.37 15.59 -6.02
CA LEU A 216 4.35 16.01 -5.03
C LEU A 216 5.26 14.82 -4.69
N ILE A 217 6.54 14.94 -5.03
CA ILE A 217 7.51 13.86 -4.94
C ILE A 217 8.66 14.24 -4.02
N ASN A 218 9.04 13.31 -3.15
CA ASN A 218 10.23 13.38 -2.31
C ASN A 218 11.00 12.06 -2.37
N GLY A 219 12.25 12.07 -2.85
CA GLY A 219 13.13 10.88 -2.85
C GLY A 219 13.44 10.45 -1.42
N GLY A 220 13.96 11.38 -0.61
CA GLY A 220 14.21 11.16 0.81
C GLY A 220 15.69 11.14 1.11
N GLY A 221 16.22 10.04 1.61
CA GLY A 221 17.62 9.91 2.00
C GLY A 221 18.28 8.75 1.31
N GLY A 222 19.18 9.03 0.36
CA GLY A 222 19.94 8.05 -0.38
C GLY A 222 20.21 8.57 -1.79
N ALA A 223 20.62 7.70 -2.70
CA ALA A 223 20.78 8.07 -4.10
C ALA A 223 19.53 7.63 -4.87
N ASP A 224 18.61 8.56 -5.05
CA ASP A 224 17.27 8.27 -5.53
C ASP A 224 17.13 8.47 -7.03
N TYR A 225 16.21 7.74 -7.64
CA TYR A 225 15.69 8.03 -8.97
C TYR A 225 14.29 8.62 -8.82
N VAL A 226 14.12 9.87 -9.21
CA VAL A 226 12.85 10.61 -9.07
C VAL A 226 12.34 11.09 -10.43
N SER A 227 11.06 10.86 -10.71
CA SER A 227 10.39 11.28 -11.96
C SER A 227 8.96 11.75 -11.67
N GLY A 228 8.64 12.99 -12.03
CA GLY A 228 7.25 13.47 -12.07
C GLY A 228 6.37 12.70 -13.06
N ASP A 229 7.01 12.17 -14.09
CA ASP A 229 6.37 11.58 -15.26
C ASP A 229 5.55 12.59 -16.07
N LYS A 230 4.22 12.49 -16.14
CA LYS A 230 3.37 13.40 -16.92
C LYS A 230 2.60 14.32 -16.02
N GLY A 231 2.96 15.59 -16.00
CA GLY A 231 2.41 16.45 -14.99
C GLY A 231 3.00 17.84 -14.97
N SER A 232 2.61 18.61 -13.98
CA SER A 232 3.39 19.76 -13.54
C SER A 232 3.78 19.51 -12.11
N ASP A 233 4.89 18.80 -11.95
CA ASP A 233 5.23 18.13 -10.70
C ASP A 233 6.16 18.98 -9.84
N THR A 234 6.09 18.79 -8.53
CA THR A 234 7.08 19.33 -7.59
C THR A 234 7.90 18.19 -7.04
N VAL A 235 9.21 18.21 -7.29
CA VAL A 235 10.12 17.11 -7.01
C VAL A 235 11.24 17.56 -6.09
N THR A 236 11.43 16.84 -5.00
CA THR A 236 12.57 16.97 -4.07
C THR A 236 13.36 15.67 -4.18
N GLY A 237 14.69 15.75 -4.39
CA GLY A 237 15.55 14.57 -4.35
C GLY A 237 15.80 14.13 -2.92
N GLY A 238 16.14 15.10 -2.07
CA GLY A 238 16.48 14.90 -0.69
C GLY A 238 17.99 14.81 -0.51
N ALA A 239 18.45 13.91 0.35
CA ALA A 239 19.86 13.80 0.69
C ALA A 239 20.54 12.69 -0.08
N GLY A 240 21.44 13.03 -1.00
CA GLY A 240 22.33 12.08 -1.65
C GLY A 240 22.52 12.44 -3.11
N ALA A 241 22.95 11.48 -3.93
CA ALA A 241 23.29 11.75 -5.32
C ALA A 241 22.13 11.34 -6.23
N ASP A 242 21.20 12.26 -6.45
CA ASP A 242 19.91 11.91 -7.03
C ASP A 242 19.87 12.04 -8.56
N ILE A 243 19.00 11.26 -9.18
CA ILE A 243 18.70 11.31 -10.61
C ILE A 243 17.29 11.84 -10.79
N PHE A 244 17.19 13.07 -11.30
CA PHE A 244 15.94 13.67 -11.72
C PHE A 244 15.67 13.33 -13.17
N HIS A 245 14.67 12.51 -13.44
CA HIS A 245 14.29 12.10 -14.78
C HIS A 245 13.22 13.02 -15.39
N THR A 246 13.34 13.27 -16.69
CA THR A 246 12.36 14.03 -17.48
C THR A 246 12.48 13.70 -18.97
N PHE A 247 11.44 14.01 -19.75
CA PHE A 247 11.36 13.65 -21.17
C PHE A 247 10.57 14.69 -21.97
N GLY A 248 10.46 14.46 -23.28
CA GLY A 248 9.96 15.45 -24.24
C GLY A 248 8.59 16.04 -23.92
N ASP A 249 7.64 15.23 -23.44
CA ASP A 249 6.26 15.59 -23.11
C ASP A 249 5.92 15.38 -21.61
N ALA A 250 6.91 15.47 -20.72
CA ALA A 250 6.72 15.33 -19.27
C ALA A 250 5.80 16.40 -18.67
N GLY A 251 5.72 17.58 -19.28
CA GLY A 251 4.99 18.72 -18.74
C GLY A 251 5.93 19.70 -18.03
N VAL A 252 5.56 20.31 -16.90
CA VAL A 252 6.33 21.41 -16.30
C VAL A 252 6.73 21.10 -14.86
N ASP A 253 7.94 20.59 -14.69
CA ASP A 253 8.44 20.09 -13.42
C ASP A 253 9.27 21.15 -12.70
N ARG A 254 9.21 21.10 -11.36
CA ARG A 254 9.97 21.96 -10.46
C ARG A 254 10.78 21.10 -9.50
N VAL A 255 12.09 21.09 -9.68
CA VAL A 255 13.03 20.47 -8.76
C VAL A 255 13.46 21.49 -7.70
N THR A 256 13.21 21.19 -6.43
CA THR A 256 13.31 22.20 -5.36
C THR A 256 14.65 22.26 -4.63
N ASP A 257 15.50 21.24 -4.76
CA ASP A 257 16.70 21.09 -3.93
C ASP A 257 17.94 20.61 -4.70
N PHE A 258 17.90 20.60 -6.03
CA PHE A 258 19.01 20.12 -6.86
C PHE A 258 20.39 20.64 -6.41
N SER A 259 21.31 19.70 -6.17
CA SER A 259 22.61 19.92 -5.56
C SER A 259 23.72 19.16 -6.27
N LEU A 260 24.48 19.88 -7.09
CA LEU A 260 25.69 19.33 -7.73
C LEU A 260 26.75 18.89 -6.69
N ALA A 261 26.72 19.45 -5.48
CA ALA A 261 27.65 19.11 -4.42
C ALA A 261 27.37 17.73 -3.82
N GLU A 262 26.10 17.33 -3.78
CA GLU A 262 25.67 16.01 -3.31
C GLU A 262 25.77 14.95 -4.42
N GLY A 263 25.70 15.39 -5.68
CA GLY A 263 26.01 14.58 -6.84
C GLY A 263 24.87 14.50 -7.84
N ASP A 264 23.85 15.35 -7.69
CA ASP A 264 22.62 15.30 -8.45
C ASP A 264 22.82 15.50 -9.94
N ARG A 265 21.99 14.81 -10.71
CA ARG A 265 22.02 14.82 -12.17
C ARG A 265 20.61 14.77 -12.72
N VAL A 266 20.45 15.40 -13.88
CA VAL A 266 19.23 15.31 -14.67
C VAL A 266 19.44 14.28 -15.78
N GLN A 267 18.57 13.27 -15.82
CA GLN A 267 18.48 12.33 -16.92
C GLN A 267 17.39 12.79 -17.89
N VAL A 268 17.75 12.88 -19.17
CA VAL A 268 16.80 13.14 -20.25
C VAL A 268 16.78 11.95 -21.20
N ASP A 269 15.59 11.56 -21.66
CA ASP A 269 15.42 10.43 -22.59
C ASP A 269 16.24 10.56 -23.88
N PRO A 270 16.82 9.44 -24.39
CA PRO A 270 17.62 9.44 -25.62
C PRO A 270 16.91 10.07 -26.83
N GLY A 271 17.61 10.98 -27.51
CA GLY A 271 17.09 11.69 -28.67
C GLY A 271 16.24 12.93 -28.36
N THR A 272 15.92 13.18 -27.08
CA THR A 272 15.21 14.40 -26.67
C THR A 272 16.08 15.63 -26.94
N GLN A 273 15.55 16.54 -27.76
CA GLN A 273 16.21 17.82 -28.04
C GLN A 273 15.79 18.85 -26.99
N TYR A 274 16.76 19.45 -26.31
CA TYR A 274 16.54 20.43 -25.25
C TYR A 274 17.43 21.66 -25.39
N THR A 275 17.02 22.74 -24.73
CA THR A 275 17.85 23.93 -24.48
C THR A 275 17.90 24.20 -22.98
N VAL A 276 18.95 24.88 -22.52
CA VAL A 276 19.10 25.29 -21.12
C VAL A 276 19.23 26.81 -21.07
N SER A 277 18.50 27.45 -20.16
CA SER A 277 18.54 28.90 -19.96
C SER A 277 18.46 29.27 -18.48
N GLN A 278 18.93 30.48 -18.14
CA GLN A 278 18.74 31.06 -16.82
C GLN A 278 17.50 31.96 -16.83
N VAL A 279 16.58 31.76 -15.88
CA VAL A 279 15.40 32.60 -15.67
C VAL A 279 15.37 33.08 -14.22
N GLY A 280 15.77 34.33 -13.99
CA GLY A 280 15.87 34.86 -12.63
C GLY A 280 16.88 34.06 -11.79
N ALA A 281 16.42 33.45 -10.71
CA ALA A 281 17.24 32.61 -9.84
C ALA A 281 17.35 31.15 -10.31
N ASP A 282 16.54 30.75 -11.30
CA ASP A 282 16.32 29.34 -11.64
C ASP A 282 16.99 28.97 -12.96
N THR A 283 17.47 27.73 -13.04
CA THR A 283 17.93 27.13 -14.31
C THR A 283 16.78 26.35 -14.93
N VAL A 284 16.48 26.59 -16.20
CA VAL A 284 15.35 26.00 -16.91
C VAL A 284 15.85 25.17 -18.09
N ILE A 285 15.46 23.91 -18.12
CA ILE A 285 15.65 22.98 -19.23
C ILE A 285 14.33 22.94 -20.00
N SER A 286 14.35 23.29 -21.29
CA SER A 286 13.16 23.29 -22.16
C SER A 286 13.33 22.29 -23.30
N MET A 287 12.41 21.34 -23.41
CA MET A 287 12.43 20.28 -24.43
C MET A 287 11.54 20.62 -25.62
N THR A 288 11.88 20.08 -26.80
CA THR A 288 11.14 20.32 -28.06
C THR A 288 9.72 19.72 -28.04
N GLY A 289 9.44 18.75 -27.18
CA GLY A 289 8.11 18.16 -27.02
C GLY A 289 7.15 18.97 -26.12
N GLY A 290 7.59 20.10 -25.57
CA GLY A 290 6.81 20.95 -24.66
C GLY A 290 7.11 20.74 -23.18
N GLY A 291 7.85 19.67 -22.83
CA GLY A 291 8.36 19.44 -21.49
C GLY A 291 9.32 20.55 -21.03
N GLN A 292 9.34 20.79 -19.73
CA GLN A 292 10.23 21.73 -19.07
C GLN A 292 10.56 21.23 -17.66
N MET A 293 11.84 21.27 -17.30
CA MET A 293 12.28 21.06 -15.91
C MET A 293 12.94 22.34 -15.39
N THR A 294 12.48 22.82 -14.24
CA THR A 294 13.02 23.99 -13.55
C THR A 294 13.79 23.57 -12.32
N LEU A 295 15.09 23.84 -12.30
CA LEU A 295 15.92 23.71 -11.09
C LEU A 295 15.82 25.02 -10.29
N VAL A 296 15.03 24.99 -9.21
CA VAL A 296 14.68 26.17 -8.43
C VAL A 296 15.88 26.66 -7.63
N GLY A 297 16.20 27.95 -7.75
CA GLY A 297 17.31 28.57 -7.03
C GLY A 297 18.71 28.17 -7.52
N VAL A 298 18.80 27.36 -8.57
CA VAL A 298 20.09 26.89 -9.12
C VAL A 298 20.59 27.85 -10.19
N GLN A 299 21.79 28.38 -10.00
CA GLN A 299 22.46 29.22 -10.98
C GLN A 299 23.14 28.37 -12.06
N MET A 300 22.83 28.64 -13.33
CA MET A 300 23.40 27.91 -14.46
C MET A 300 24.93 27.99 -14.49
N SER A 301 25.51 29.07 -13.97
CA SER A 301 26.98 29.23 -13.85
C SER A 301 27.63 28.32 -12.82
N SER A 302 26.88 27.73 -11.87
CA SER A 302 27.42 26.75 -10.92
C SER A 302 27.40 25.32 -11.45
N LEU A 303 26.76 25.07 -12.59
CA LEU A 303 26.63 23.74 -13.18
C LEU A 303 27.85 23.41 -14.05
N THR A 304 28.49 22.27 -13.79
CA THR A 304 29.64 21.77 -14.57
C THR A 304 29.21 20.67 -15.54
N ALA A 305 30.03 20.35 -16.55
CA ALA A 305 29.71 19.32 -17.54
C ALA A 305 29.28 17.99 -16.91
N GLY A 306 28.28 17.33 -17.52
CA GLY A 306 27.78 16.01 -17.10
C GLY A 306 26.61 16.02 -16.12
N TRP A 307 26.17 17.20 -15.67
CA TRP A 307 24.97 17.37 -14.83
C TRP A 307 23.66 17.01 -15.56
N ILE A 308 23.61 17.14 -16.89
CA ILE A 308 22.60 16.52 -17.75
C ILE A 308 23.24 15.35 -18.50
N PHE A 309 22.52 14.23 -18.66
CA PHE A 309 22.92 13.09 -19.49
C PHE A 309 21.72 12.36 -20.13
N GLY A 310 22.00 11.39 -20.99
CA GLY A 310 20.99 10.48 -21.57
C GLY A 310 20.51 10.84 -22.98
N ALA A 311 20.48 12.13 -23.32
CA ALA A 311 20.01 12.65 -24.61
C ALA A 311 20.86 12.24 -25.84
#